data_AF-A0AA50S3N4-F1
#
_entry.id   AF-A0AA50S3N4-F1
#
_cell.length_a   1.000
_cell.length_b   1.000
_cell.length_c   1.000
_cell.angle_alpha   90.00
_cell.angle_beta   90.00
_cell.angle_gamma   90.00
#
_symmetry.space_group_name_H-M   'P 1'
#
loop_
_entity.id
_entity.type
_entity.pdbx_description
1 polymer ?
#
loop_
_entity_poly.entity_id
_entity_poly.type
_entity_poly.pdbx_seq_one_letter_code
_entity_poly.pdbx_strand_id
1 'polypeptide(L)' 'VDAKLNTISSCNYDGTARRVVLYSAEFLRHPFSVTTFEDWVYWTDWDKTAVYRANKFNGKDVEAITSTHT' A
#
# COMPACT_ATOMS: atom_id res chain seq x y z
N VAL A 1 4.73 2.73 -4.35
CA VAL A 1 4.95 2.64 -2.89
C VAL A 1 6.33 3.18 -2.59
N ASP A 2 6.55 3.77 -1.42
CA ASP A 2 7.84 4.32 -1.01
C ASP A 2 8.16 3.85 0.41
N ALA A 3 9.18 3.00 0.53
CA ALA A 3 9.61 2.41 1.80
C ALA A 3 10.40 3.40 2.68
N LYS A 4 11.02 4.44 2.10
CA LYS A 4 11.74 5.43 2.91
C LYS A 4 10.77 6.43 3.53
N LEU A 5 9.72 6.79 2.79
CA LEU A 5 8.71 7.75 3.20
C LEU A 5 7.51 7.10 3.91
N ASN A 6 7.41 5.77 3.90
CA ASN A 6 6.28 5.00 4.44
C ASN A 6 4.94 5.43 3.79
N THR A 7 4.91 5.57 2.46
CA THR A 7 3.71 6.04 1.74
C THR A 7 3.31 5.16 0.56
N ILE A 8 2.00 5.07 0.34
CA ILE A 8 1.41 4.72 -0.95
C ILE A 8 0.85 6.00 -1.57
N SER A 9 1.28 6.32 -2.78
CA SER A 9 0.80 7.49 -3.54
C SER A 9 0.22 7.04 -4.88
N SER A 10 -0.67 7.87 -5.44
CA SER A 10 -1.27 7.71 -6.76
C SER A 10 -1.19 9.03 -7.52
N CYS A 11 -1.09 8.97 -8.85
CA CYS A 11 -1.17 10.12 -9.74
C CYS A 11 -1.81 9.69 -11.07
N ASN A 12 -2.22 10.67 -11.87
CA ASN A 12 -2.62 10.46 -13.25
C ASN A 12 -1.41 10.03 -14.10
N TYR A 13 -1.67 9.47 -15.29
CA TYR A 13 -0.61 9.05 -16.22
C TYR A 13 0.24 10.20 -16.74
N ASP A 14 -0.30 11.42 -16.79
CA ASP A 14 0.42 12.64 -17.13
C ASP A 14 1.21 13.24 -15.94
N GLY A 15 1.19 12.57 -14.78
CA GLY A 15 1.84 13.01 -13.55
C GLY A 15 1.03 14.01 -12.70
N THR A 16 -0.14 14.46 -13.18
CA THR A 16 -1.01 15.37 -12.43
C THR A 16 -1.79 14.65 -11.32
N ALA A 17 -2.49 15.42 -10.48
CA ALA A 17 -3.33 14.91 -9.39
C ALA A 17 -2.62 13.92 -8.46
N ARG A 18 -1.30 14.10 -8.23
CA ARG A 18 -0.57 13.29 -7.26
C ARG A 18 -1.17 13.48 -5.87
N ARG A 19 -1.51 12.36 -5.22
CA ARG A 19 -2.00 12.33 -3.84
C ARG A 19 -1.41 11.17 -3.06
N VAL A 20 -1.29 11.35 -1.75
CA VAL A 20 -0.96 10.27 -0.82
C VAL A 20 -2.26 9.52 -0.53
N VAL A 21 -2.28 8.22 -0.83
CA VAL A 21 -3.40 7.33 -0.54
C VAL A 21 -3.31 6.84 0.91
N LEU A 22 -2.13 6.40 1.33
CA LEU A 22 -1.88 5.91 2.69
C LEU A 22 -0.49 6.39 3.15
N TYR A 23 -0.43 6.89 4.38
CA TYR A 23 0.79 7.04 5.15
C TYR A 23 0.66 6.19 6.41
N SER A 24 1.63 5.30 6.66
CA SER A 24 1.66 4.53 7.90
C SER A 24 3.06 4.00 8.16
N ALA A 25 3.69 4.45 9.25
CA ALA A 25 4.96 3.91 9.71
C ALA A 25 4.85 2.45 10.21
N GLU A 26 3.62 1.98 10.49
CA GLU A 26 3.38 0.62 10.97
C GLU A 26 3.18 -0.39 9.84
N PHE A 27 2.39 -0.03 8.81
CA PHE A 27 1.99 -0.96 7.75
C PHE A 27 2.81 -0.81 6.45
N LEU A 28 3.64 0.23 6.36
CA LEU A 28 4.47 0.52 5.18
C LEU A 28 5.94 0.67 5.58
N ARG A 29 6.42 -0.16 6.50
CA ARG A 29 7.80 -0.10 6.98
C ARG A 29 8.78 -0.60 5.91
N HIS A 30 8.44 -1.69 5.24
CA HIS A 30 9.24 -2.26 4.14
C HIS A 30 8.35 -2.81 3.02
N PRO A 31 7.52 -1.95 2.37
CA PRO A 31 6.69 -2.35 1.25
C PRO A 31 7.55 -2.66 0.02
N PHE A 32 7.22 -3.73 -0.69
CA PHE A 32 7.95 -4.14 -1.89
C PHE A 32 7.10 -4.10 -3.16
N SER A 33 6.14 -5.01 -3.28
CA SER A 33 5.26 -5.11 -4.45
C SER A 33 3.91 -4.45 -4.17
N VAL A 34 3.25 -3.97 -5.23
CA VAL A 34 1.91 -3.35 -5.15
C VAL A 34 1.07 -3.77 -6.35
N THR A 35 -0.22 -4.03 -6.12
CA THR A 35 -1.22 -4.25 -7.18
C THR A 35 -2.56 -3.64 -6.78
N THR A 36 -3.49 -3.53 -7.72
CA THR A 36 -4.83 -2.97 -7.50
C THR A 36 -5.89 -3.87 -8.10
N PHE A 37 -6.99 -4.05 -7.38
CA PHE A 37 -8.19 -4.73 -7.89
C PHE A 37 -9.42 -4.08 -7.26
N GLU A 38 -10.44 -3.77 -8.07
CA GLU A 38 -11.63 -3.03 -7.64
C GLU A 38 -11.27 -1.79 -6.81
N ASP A 39 -11.85 -1.62 -5.62
CA ASP A 39 -11.65 -0.47 -4.75
C ASP A 39 -10.39 -0.58 -3.88
N TRP A 40 -9.61 -1.64 -4.04
CA TRP A 40 -8.52 -2.01 -3.13
C TRP A 40 -7.14 -1.84 -3.78
N VAL A 41 -6.19 -1.38 -2.97
CA VAL A 41 -4.76 -1.50 -3.23
C VAL A 41 -4.19 -2.57 -2.31
N TYR A 42 -3.35 -3.45 -2.86
CA TYR A 42 -2.68 -4.52 -2.14
C TYR A 42 -1.19 -4.31 -2.19
N TRP A 43 -0.49 -4.58 -1.10
CA TRP A 43 0.97 -4.54 -1.08
C TRP A 43 1.56 -5.67 -0.23
N THR A 44 2.79 -6.06 -0.56
CA THR A 44 3.59 -6.94 0.29
C THR A 44 4.47 -6.11 1.21
N ASP A 45 4.58 -6.51 2.48
CA ASP A 45 5.52 -5.93 3.43
C ASP A 45 6.47 -7.03 3.97
N TRP A 46 7.77 -6.80 3.89
CA TRP A 46 8.80 -7.78 4.29
C TRP A 46 9.07 -7.81 5.79
N ASP A 47 8.78 -6.73 6.53
CA ASP A 47 8.98 -6.70 7.98
C ASP A 47 7.90 -7.52 8.68
N LYS A 48 6.64 -7.34 8.27
CA LYS A 48 5.52 -8.10 8.82
C LYS A 48 5.28 -9.44 8.08
N THR A 49 6.01 -9.70 7.00
CA THR A 49 5.87 -10.90 6.15
C THR A 49 4.40 -11.20 5.79
N ALA A 50 3.69 -10.18 5.29
CA ALA A 50 2.27 -10.30 4.96
C ALA A 50 1.89 -9.50 3.72
N VAL A 51 0.75 -9.87 3.12
CA VAL A 51 0.03 -9.09 2.12
C VAL A 51 -1.04 -8.29 2.84
N TYR A 52 -1.05 -6.97 2.64
CA TYR A 52 -2.06 -6.07 3.17
C TYR A 52 -2.97 -5.56 2.06
N ARG A 53 -4.18 -5.11 2.43
CA ARG A 53 -5.05 -4.28 1.59
C ARG A 53 -5.43 -2.98 2.29
N ALA A 54 -5.81 -1.98 1.50
CA ALA A 54 -6.51 -0.77 1.95
C ALA A 54 -7.35 -0.21 0.80
N ASN A 55 -8.37 0.60 1.10
CA ASN A 55 -9.17 1.24 0.06
C ASN A 55 -8.32 2.27 -0.71
N LYS A 56 -8.24 2.15 -2.03
CA LYS A 56 -7.33 2.94 -2.88
C LYS A 56 -7.72 4.41 -3.01
N PHE A 57 -8.94 4.79 -2.59
CA PHE A 57 -9.45 6.15 -2.70
C PHE A 57 -9.28 6.96 -1.43
N ASN A 58 -9.37 6.31 -0.26
CA ASN A 58 -9.36 6.99 1.04
C ASN A 58 -8.31 6.45 2.03
N GLY A 59 -7.60 5.37 1.69
CA GLY A 59 -6.55 4.77 2.54
C GLY A 59 -7.06 4.07 3.79
N LYS A 60 -8.37 3.87 3.94
CA LYS A 60 -8.99 3.22 5.10
C LYS A 60 -9.01 1.70 4.97
N ASP A 61 -9.46 1.06 6.05
CA ASP A 61 -9.71 -0.38 6.13
C ASP A 61 -8.44 -1.20 5.82
N VAL A 62 -7.35 -0.79 6.47
CA VAL A 62 -6.07 -1.50 6.39
C VAL A 62 -6.20 -2.86 7.09
N GLU A 63 -5.96 -3.93 6.34
CA GLU A 63 -6.13 -5.30 6.83
C GLU A 63 -5.06 -6.23 6.25
N ALA A 64 -4.56 -7.15 7.06
CA ALA A 64 -3.69 -8.25 6.61
C ALA A 64 -4.54 -9.36 5.98
N ILE A 65 -4.24 -9.72 4.74
CA ILE A 65 -4.99 -10.72 3.96
C ILE A 65 -4.43 -12.11 4.18
N THR A 66 -3.11 -12.23 4.24
CA THR A 66 -2.41 -13.48 4.49
C THR A 66 -0.98 -13.19 4.91
N SER A 67 -0.37 -14.11 5.66
CA SER A 67 1.08 -14.19 5.78
C SER A 67 1.69 -14.66 4.45
N THR A 68 2.87 -14.16 4.10
CA THR A 68 3.68 -14.65 2.97
C THR A 68 4.56 -15.85 3.33
N HIS A 69 4.57 -16.28 4.60
CA HIS A 69 5.24 -17.52 5.01
C HIS A 69 4.48 -18.75 4.50
N THR A 70 5.22 -19.64 3.81
CA THR A 70 4.81 -21.01 3.45
C THR A 70 5.39 -22.00 4.44
#